data_AF-A0A2D8AV03-F1
#
_entry.id   AF-A0A2D8AV03-F1
#
_cell.length_a   1.000
_cell.length_b   1.000
_cell.length_c   1.000
_cell.angle_alpha   90.00
_cell.angle_beta   90.00
_cell.angle_gamma   90.00
#
_symmetry.space_group_name_H-M   'P 1'
#
loop_
_entity.id
_entity.type
_entity.pdbx_description
1 polymer ?
#
loop_
_entity_poly.entity_id
_entity_poly.type
_entity_poly.pdbx_seq_one_letter_code
_entity_poly.pdbx_strand_id
1 'polypeptide(L)' 'NLGMFGIKQFDAVINPPQGMIMAVGAGEQRPWVKDGKIVPATVMTASGSFDHRAIDGAEGAQLMEAFKQMCEQPMGMML' A
#
# COMPACT_ATOMS: atom_id res chain seq x y z
N ASN A 1 10.93 0.68 4.01
CA ASN A 1 10.08 -0.42 4.54
C ASN A 1 10.35 -0.52 6.04
N LEU A 2 9.38 -0.15 6.88
CA LEU A 2 9.49 -0.30 8.34
C LEU A 2 8.68 -1.49 8.88
N GLY A 3 8.01 -2.24 7.99
CA GLY A 3 7.39 -3.51 8.35
C GLY A 3 8.38 -4.52 8.93
N MET A 4 9.67 -4.43 8.56
CA MET A 4 10.73 -5.23 9.19
C MET A 4 10.90 -4.99 10.69
N PHE A 5 10.44 -3.83 11.20
CA PHE A 5 10.46 -3.47 12.62
C PHE A 5 9.10 -3.69 13.30
N GLY A 6 8.16 -4.40 12.65
CA GLY A 6 6.82 -4.62 13.16
C GLY A 6 5.90 -3.40 13.08
N ILE A 7 6.32 -2.33 12.40
CA ILE A 7 5.49 -1.13 12.25
C ILE A 7 4.36 -1.42 11.26
N LYS A 8 3.12 -1.27 11.74
CA LYS A 8 1.91 -1.49 10.94
C LYS A 8 1.68 -0.43 9.88
N GLN A 9 1.97 0.82 10.21
CA GLN A 9 1.67 2.00 9.39
C GLN A 9 2.61 3.14 9.76
N PHE A 10 3.10 3.87 8.76
CA PHE A 10 3.87 5.11 8.97
C PHE A 10 3.74 6.02 7.76
N ASP A 11 3.82 7.33 7.99
CA ASP A 11 3.78 8.33 6.92
C ASP A 11 5.22 8.69 6.56
N ALA A 12 5.66 8.25 5.38
CA ALA A 12 7.01 8.49 4.91
C ALA A 12 7.17 9.95 4.44
N VAL A 13 8.30 10.58 4.76
CA VAL A 13 8.64 11.90 4.21
C VAL A 13 9.21 11.70 2.81
N ILE A 14 8.68 12.45 1.84
CA ILE A 14 9.17 12.44 0.46
C ILE A 14 10.66 12.76 0.46
N ASN A 15 11.43 12.00 -0.32
CA ASN A 15 12.84 12.27 -0.52
C ASN A 15 13.01 13.11 -1.80
N PRO A 16 13.28 14.42 -1.73
CA PRO A 16 13.42 15.23 -2.94
C PRO A 16 14.62 14.75 -3.78
N PRO A 17 14.55 14.80 -5.12
CA PRO A 17 13.52 15.45 -5.95
C PRO A 17 12.35 14.53 -6.37
N GLN A 18 12.12 13.40 -5.70
CA GLN A 18 10.97 12.55 -6.04
C GLN A 18 9.62 13.24 -5.72
N GLY A 19 8.58 12.96 -6.50
CA GLY A 19 7.23 13.51 -6.29
C GLY A 19 6.37 12.72 -5.29
N MET A 20 6.81 11.51 -4.92
CA MET A 20 6.12 10.69 -3.93
C MET A 20 7.08 9.70 -3.25
N ILE A 21 6.64 9.15 -2.12
CA ILE A 21 7.27 8.00 -1.47
C ILE A 21 6.18 7.08 -0.93
N MET A 22 6.44 5.77 -0.95
CA MET A 22 5.51 4.76 -0.43
C MET A 22 6.10 4.05 0.79
N ALA A 23 5.32 4.06 1.87
CA ALA A 23 5.53 3.31 3.09
C ALA A 23 4.82 1.96 2.99
N VAL A 24 5.55 0.87 3.28
CA VAL A 24 4.99 -0.48 3.40
C VAL A 24 5.20 -0.94 4.84
N GLY A 25 4.09 -1.26 5.50
CA GLY A 25 4.04 -1.79 6.87
C GLY A 25 4.20 -3.31 6.93
N ALA A 26 4.19 -3.85 8.13
CA ALA A 26 4.33 -5.28 8.37
C ALA A 26 3.12 -6.07 7.84
N GLY A 27 3.39 -7.25 7.27
CA GLY A 27 2.35 -8.25 7.04
C GLY A 27 2.01 -8.95 8.35
N GLU A 28 0.78 -8.78 8.83
CA GLU A 28 0.31 -9.38 10.08
C GLU A 28 -0.97 -10.20 9.85
N GLN A 29 -1.18 -11.23 10.67
CA GLN A 29 -2.43 -11.99 10.66
C GLN A 29 -3.56 -11.12 11.20
N ARG A 30 -4.59 -10.88 10.37
CA ARG A 30 -5.77 -10.10 10.73
C ARG A 30 -7.05 -10.83 10.33
N PRO A 31 -8.16 -10.66 11.07
CA PRO A 31 -9.46 -11.08 10.58
C PRO A 31 -9.82 -10.27 9.33
N TRP A 32 -10.22 -10.97 8.27
CA TRP A 32 -10.59 -10.37 6.98
C TRP A 32 -11.86 -11.00 6.45
N VAL A 33 -12.66 -10.23 5.70
CA VAL A 33 -13.86 -10.75 5.06
C VAL A 33 -13.51 -11.27 3.68
N LYS A 34 -13.69 -12.58 3.47
CA LYS A 34 -13.57 -13.22 2.16
C LYS A 34 -14.86 -14.01 1.89
N ASP A 35 -15.52 -13.69 0.77
CA ASP A 35 -16.76 -14.34 0.35
C ASP A 35 -17.84 -14.37 1.45
N GLY A 36 -17.98 -13.26 2.19
CA GLY A 36 -18.96 -13.10 3.27
C GLY A 36 -18.61 -13.81 4.59
N LYS A 37 -17.43 -14.43 4.70
CA LYS A 37 -16.95 -15.09 5.93
C LYS A 37 -15.74 -14.38 6.50
N ILE A 38 -15.65 -14.34 7.83
CA ILE A 38 -14.45 -13.87 8.53
C ILE A 38 -13.42 -15.00 8.53
N VAL A 39 -12.26 -14.75 7.92
CA VAL A 39 -11.13 -15.67 7.84
C VAL A 39 -9.85 -14.98 8.29
N PRO A 40 -8.87 -15.70 8.86
CA PRO A 40 -7.54 -15.14 9.07
C PRO A 40 -6.86 -14.91 7.70
N ALA A 41 -6.24 -13.74 7.54
CA ALA A 41 -5.44 -13.41 6.36
C ALA A 41 -4.18 -12.65 6.77
N THR A 42 -3.09 -12.86 6.02
CA THR A 42 -1.92 -11.99 6.08
C THR A 42 -2.25 -10.70 5.34
N VAL A 43 -2.31 -9.58 6.07
CA VAL A 43 -2.66 -8.29 5.49
C VAL A 43 -1.55 -7.29 5.83
N MET A 44 -1.13 -6.49 4.85
CA MET A 44 -0.21 -5.36 5.04
C MET A 44 -0.94 -4.04 4.82
N THR A 45 -0.44 -2.97 5.44
CA THR A 45 -0.87 -1.60 5.13
C THR A 45 0.20 -0.92 4.30
N ALA A 46 -0.20 -0.27 3.21
CA ALA A 46 0.67 0.58 2.40
C ALA A 46 0.13 2.00 2.39
N SER A 47 1.01 3.00 2.40
CA SER A 47 0.63 4.41 2.37
C SER A 47 1.56 5.22 1.51
N GLY A 48 0.98 6.13 0.73
CA GLY A 48 1.71 7.03 -0.14
C GLY A 48 1.70 8.45 0.40
N SER A 49 2.86 9.09 0.43
CA SER A 49 2.98 10.53 0.60
C SER A 49 3.26 11.15 -0.76
N PHE A 50 2.46 12.16 -1.12
CA PHE A 50 2.45 12.76 -2.46
C PHE A 50 2.69 14.26 -2.38
N ASP A 51 3.51 14.80 -3.30
CA ASP A 51 3.60 16.23 -3.50
C ASP A 51 2.40 16.71 -4.31
N HIS A 52 1.41 17.29 -3.62
CA HIS A 52 0.17 17.77 -4.25
C HIS A 52 0.35 18.88 -5.29
N ARG A 53 1.54 19.48 -5.39
CA ARG A 53 1.85 20.41 -6.48
C ARG A 53 2.08 19.69 -7.81
N ALA A 54 2.41 18.40 -7.76
CA ALA A 54 2.77 17.59 -8.92
C ALA A 54 1.80 16.42 -9.15
N ILE A 55 1.13 15.90 -8.11
CA ILE A 55 0.26 14.72 -8.19
C ILE A 55 -1.08 15.07 -7.52
N ASP A 56 -2.18 14.91 -8.26
CA ASP A 56 -3.51 15.10 -7.68
C ASP A 56 -3.90 13.95 -6.74
N GLY A 57 -4.79 14.23 -5.78
CA GLY A 57 -5.27 13.21 -4.85
C GLY A 57 -5.96 12.04 -5.54
N ALA A 58 -6.69 12.28 -6.63
CA ALA A 58 -7.34 11.22 -7.40
C ALA A 58 -6.32 10.32 -8.11
N GLU A 59 -5.27 10.90 -8.69
CA GLU A 59 -4.19 10.15 -9.35
C GLU A 59 -3.40 9.32 -8.33
N GLY A 60 -3.11 9.90 -7.16
CA GLY A 60 -2.48 9.18 -6.06
C GLY A 60 -3.33 8.00 -5.58
N ALA A 61 -4.65 8.18 -5.45
CA ALA A 61 -5.56 7.11 -5.08
C ALA A 61 -5.62 5.99 -6.13
N GLN A 62 -5.68 6.34 -7.42
CA GLN A 62 -5.64 5.37 -8.52
C GLN A 62 -4.35 4.54 -8.51
N LEU A 63 -3.21 5.19 -8.26
CA LEU A 63 -1.93 4.49 -8.14
C LEU A 63 -1.93 3.50 -6.96
N MET A 64 -2.43 3.91 -5.80
CA MET A 64 -2.52 3.02 -4.62
C MET A 64 -3.47 1.84 -4.86
N GLU A 65 -4.57 2.06 -5.59
CA GLU A 65 -5.49 0.99 -5.99
C GLU A 65 -4.82 0.01 -6.95
N ALA A 66 -4.13 0.50 -7.98
CA ALA A 66 -3.39 -0.33 -8.91
C ALA A 66 -2.31 -1.16 -8.19
N PHE A 67 -1.57 -0.53 -7.26
CA PHE A 67 -0.59 -1.22 -6.43
C PHE A 67 -1.21 -2.37 -5.63
N LYS A 68 -2.34 -2.10 -4.95
CA LYS A 68 -3.07 -3.12 -4.20
C LYS A 68 -3.45 -4.30 -5.11
N GLN A 69 -4.05 -4.03 -6.27
CA GLN A 69 -4.48 -5.07 -7.21
C GLN A 69 -3.30 -5.92 -7.68
N MET A 70 -2.18 -5.30 -8.04
CA MET A 70 -0.96 -6.02 -8.45
C MET A 70 -0.40 -6.91 -7.32
N CYS A 71 -0.42 -6.44 -6.06
CA CYS A 71 0.02 -7.26 -4.93
C CYS A 71 -0.93 -8.42 -4.63
N GLU A 72 -2.24 -8.22 -4.76
CA GLU A 72 -3.25 -9.27 -4.51
C GLU A 72 -3.36 -10.27 -5.67
N GLN A 73 -3.02 -9.85 -6.90
CA GLN A 73 -3.12 -10.65 -8.13
C GLN A 73 -1.86 -10.51 -9.01
N PRO A 74 -0.70 -11.03 -8.57
CA PRO A 74 0.59 -10.78 -9.22
C PRO A 74 0.69 -11.32 -10.64
N MET A 75 -0.10 -12.33 -11.00
CA MET A 75 -0.16 -12.85 -12.38
C MET A 75 -0.63 -11.80 -13.39
N GLY A 76 -1.39 -10.79 -12.96
CA GLY A 76 -1.81 -9.68 -13.80
C GLY A 76 -0.67 -8.79 -14.30
N MET A 77 0.53 -8.88 -13.71
CA MET A 77 1.72 -8.14 -14.17
C MET A 77 2.44 -8.81 -15.37
N MET A 78 2.13 -10.07 -15.69
CA MET A 78 2.82 -10.83 -16.75
C MET A 78 2.10 -10.80 -18.12
N LEU A 79 0.99 -10.08 -18.23
CA LEU A 79 0.17 -9.95 -19.44
C LEU A 79 0.27 -8.51 -19.97
#